data_AF-A0A1Y4CMP7-F1
#
_entry.id   AF-A0A1Y4CMP7-F1
#
_cell.length_a   1.000
_cell.length_b   1.000
_cell.length_c   1.000
_cell.angle_alpha   90.00
_cell.angle_beta   90.00
_cell.angle_gamma   90.00
#
_symmetry.space_group_name_H-M   'P 1'
#
loop_
_entity.id
_entity.type
_entity.pdbx_description
1 polymer ?
#
loop_
_entity_poly.entity_id
_entity_poly.type
_entity_poly.pdbx_seq_one_letter_code
_entity_poly.pdbx_strand_id
1 'polypeptide(L)'
;MTRSALSVRRVEGIGEGSLVGTLSRLLQLTSEAVLVFDGAGRVLLANDEASELFGSERALVGEDVRLLFPSSDDPSAVSGPFQAASLSFAVDGSVSLVSCVAAGGRQATVRVRCDAVNAPGETYLLVALPAERETRIDREGERALDDLRRANHRLSGTLKIVLDTLDSTDIAALFERVLEELTDTMEADGTIVYLAEADGFHLRGVSSGLVGEKIARFMPFGRSVERLAIREGRAVRLRVCAPTNEALRQGRLTMRDVVNEDTHEVLRMRSSMLPPFTSFVPVPVWFGGHVISIIEVGWRRLHPLSREDARLLDSVAHYLSVQLAGAFTAFRAQRADRLASLATELREELLSYGDDASPDDGAERISDVIAEMADELDAATVDMRVNAQQG
;
A
#
# COMPACT_ATOMS: atom_id res chain seq x y z
N MET A 1 -1.12 53.80 1.44
CA MET A 1 -1.08 53.65 2.91
C MET A 1 -1.34 52.18 3.20
N THR A 2 -0.48 51.36 3.78
CA THR A 2 0.76 51.54 4.57
C THR A 2 1.55 50.25 4.39
N ARG A 3 2.82 50.36 3.95
CA ARG A 3 3.79 49.25 3.95
C ARG A 3 4.11 48.92 5.41
N SER A 4 3.82 47.71 5.86
CA SER A 4 4.39 47.19 7.11
C SER A 4 5.77 46.63 6.78
N ALA A 5 6.80 47.41 7.09
CA ALA A 5 8.19 47.00 6.99
C ALA A 5 8.52 46.09 8.18
N LEU A 6 8.73 44.81 7.90
CA LEU A 6 9.30 43.86 8.86
C LEU A 6 10.73 44.29 9.16
N SER A 7 10.97 44.72 10.39
CA SER A 7 12.27 45.15 10.89
C SER A 7 13.17 43.93 11.12
N VAL A 8 13.88 43.51 10.07
CA VAL A 8 15.00 42.57 10.22
C VAL A 8 16.22 43.37 10.71
N ARG A 9 16.50 43.30 12.01
CA ARG A 9 17.76 43.79 12.56
C ARG A 9 18.86 42.80 12.17
N ARG A 10 19.46 43.03 10.99
CA ARG A 10 20.69 42.37 10.55
C ARG A 10 21.77 42.60 11.61
N VAL A 11 22.27 41.50 12.18
CA VAL A 11 23.63 41.49 12.73
C VAL A 11 24.55 41.38 11.52
N GLU A 12 25.21 42.49 11.21
CA GLU A 12 26.25 42.52 10.19
C GLU A 12 27.41 41.60 10.57
N GLY A 13 27.86 40.80 9.60
CA GLY A 13 29.11 40.09 9.64
C GLY A 13 28.97 38.57 9.68
N ILE A 14 28.87 37.96 8.50
CA ILE A 14 29.60 36.77 8.01
C ILE A 14 28.71 36.05 6.98
N GLY A 15 29.23 35.94 5.75
CA GLY A 15 28.46 35.78 4.52
C GLY A 15 27.66 34.48 4.34
N GLU A 16 26.73 34.55 3.38
CA GLU A 16 25.84 33.52 2.83
C GLU A 16 26.53 32.25 2.30
N GLY A 17 27.84 32.08 2.51
CA GLY A 17 28.61 30.85 2.22
C GLY A 17 29.25 30.19 3.45
N SER A 18 28.93 30.66 4.67
CA SER A 18 29.49 30.13 5.91
C SER A 18 28.77 28.87 6.38
N LEU A 19 29.51 27.91 6.95
CA LEU A 19 29.00 26.70 7.62
C LEU A 19 27.85 27.01 8.60
N VAL A 20 27.91 28.18 9.24
CA VAL A 20 26.90 28.69 10.18
C VAL A 20 25.55 28.96 9.49
N GLY A 21 25.55 29.53 8.29
CA GLY A 21 24.33 29.78 7.51
C GLY A 21 23.69 28.49 6.99
N THR A 22 24.52 27.50 6.64
CA THR A 22 24.03 26.17 6.21
C THR A 22 23.42 25.40 7.38
N LEU A 23 24.07 25.42 8.55
CA LEU A 23 23.55 24.79 9.77
C LEU A 23 22.20 25.42 10.18
N SER A 24 22.12 26.75 10.16
CA SER A 24 20.87 27.47 10.46
C SER A 24 19.73 27.05 9.53
N ARG A 25 20.02 26.87 8.24
CA ARG A 25 19.03 26.42 7.25
C ARG A 25 18.62 24.97 7.44
N LEU A 26 19.55 24.08 7.83
CA LEU A 26 19.24 22.69 8.15
C LEU A 26 18.33 22.58 9.39
N LEU A 27 18.59 23.38 10.42
CA LEU A 27 17.77 23.40 11.64
C LEU A 27 16.36 23.95 11.40
N GLN A 28 16.17 24.80 10.38
CA GLN A 28 14.84 25.24 9.95
C GLN A 28 14.05 24.21 9.15
N LEU A 29 14.67 23.12 8.68
CA LEU A 29 13.96 22.07 7.95
C LEU A 29 13.43 20.95 8.86
N THR A 30 13.79 20.96 10.15
CA THR A 30 13.38 19.92 11.10
C THR A 30 12.03 20.24 11.71
N SER A 31 11.10 19.29 11.69
CA SER A 31 9.76 19.44 12.30
C SER A 31 9.75 19.38 13.84
N GLU A 32 10.92 19.39 14.48
CA GLU A 32 11.10 19.39 15.93
C GLU A 32 11.53 20.78 16.39
N ALA A 33 11.17 21.19 17.61
CA ALA A 33 11.60 22.47 18.15
C ALA A 33 13.09 22.40 18.53
N VAL A 34 13.92 23.24 17.91
CA VAL A 34 15.37 23.28 18.13
C VAL A 34 15.83 24.64 18.65
N LEU A 35 16.63 24.60 19.72
CA LEU A 35 17.29 25.76 20.34
C LEU A 35 18.80 25.52 20.42
N VAL A 36 19.58 26.57 20.21
CA VAL A 36 21.04 26.60 20.47
C VAL A 36 21.33 27.70 21.46
N PHE A 37 22.12 27.43 22.51
CA PHE A 37 22.49 28.43 23.52
C PHE A 37 23.97 28.33 23.94
N ASP A 38 24.52 29.43 24.46
CA ASP A 38 25.92 29.52 24.90
C ASP A 38 26.14 29.09 26.37
N GLY A 39 27.40 29.03 26.80
CA GLY A 39 27.79 28.73 28.19
C GLY A 39 27.38 29.79 29.22
N ALA A 40 26.78 30.90 28.79
CA ALA A 40 26.14 31.86 29.68
C ALA A 40 24.62 31.65 29.74
N GLY A 41 24.09 30.61 29.08
CA GLY A 41 22.67 30.28 29.03
C GLY A 41 21.88 31.13 28.03
N ARG A 42 22.53 31.91 27.17
CA ARG A 42 21.84 32.78 26.20
C ARG A 42 21.52 32.03 24.93
N VAL A 43 20.27 32.08 24.50
CA VAL A 43 19.84 31.48 23.23
C VAL A 43 20.49 32.22 22.06
N LEU A 44 21.25 31.49 21.25
CA LEU A 44 21.91 31.96 20.04
C LEU A 44 21.04 31.76 18.79
N LEU A 45 20.27 30.66 18.74
CA LEU A 45 19.43 30.30 17.60
C LEU A 45 18.17 29.56 18.06
N ALA A 46 17.05 29.84 17.39
CA ALA A 46 15.81 29.09 17.52
C ALA A 46 15.23 28.87 16.11
N ASN A 47 14.71 27.67 15.82
CA ASN A 47 13.94 27.45 14.60
C ASN A 47 12.48 27.90 14.76
N ASP A 48 11.70 27.78 13.68
CA ASP A 48 10.32 28.25 13.65
C ASP A 48 9.45 27.41 14.61
N GLU A 49 9.68 26.10 14.67
CA GLU A 49 9.03 25.17 15.59
C GLU A 49 9.31 25.51 17.07
N ALA A 50 10.54 25.91 17.40
CA ALA A 50 10.87 26.39 18.74
C ALA A 50 10.21 27.73 19.05
N SER A 51 10.06 28.59 18.04
CA SER A 51 9.33 29.86 18.16
C SER A 51 7.83 29.63 18.37
N GLU A 52 7.24 28.62 17.75
CA GLU A 52 5.86 28.22 18.00
C GLU A 52 5.68 27.57 19.38
N LEU A 53 6.65 26.75 19.82
CA LEU A 53 6.58 26.02 21.07
C LEU A 53 6.82 26.91 22.29
N PHE A 54 7.85 27.75 22.25
CA PHE A 54 8.34 28.56 23.37
C PHE A 54 8.10 30.06 23.21
N GLY A 55 7.82 30.54 22.00
CA GLY A 55 7.79 31.98 21.71
C GLY A 55 6.70 32.73 22.47
N SER A 56 7.10 33.84 23.08
CA SER A 56 6.19 34.84 23.64
C SER A 56 6.19 36.08 22.73
N GLU A 57 5.61 37.20 23.15
CA GLU A 57 5.70 38.48 22.40
C GLU A 57 7.16 38.99 22.22
N ARG A 58 8.15 38.33 22.84
CA ARG A 58 9.58 38.61 22.75
C ARG A 58 10.31 37.58 21.88
N ALA A 59 11.40 38.04 21.23
CA ALA A 59 12.26 37.16 20.45
C ALA A 59 13.05 36.22 21.38
N LEU A 60 12.99 34.91 21.12
CA LEU A 60 13.71 33.88 21.89
C LEU A 60 15.23 34.05 21.85
N VAL A 61 15.77 34.57 20.74
CA VAL A 61 17.22 34.81 20.60
C VAL A 61 17.67 35.91 21.56
N GLY A 62 18.65 35.59 22.39
CA GLY A 62 19.21 36.46 23.43
C GLY A 62 18.56 36.30 24.81
N GLU A 63 17.46 35.56 24.92
CA GLU A 63 16.86 35.20 26.21
C GLU A 63 17.66 34.13 26.93
N ASP A 64 17.47 34.06 28.26
CA ASP A 64 18.07 33.06 29.12
C ASP A 64 17.25 31.76 29.05
N VAL A 65 17.89 30.66 28.68
CA VAL A 65 17.25 29.34 28.52
C VAL A 65 16.55 28.87 29.81
N ARG A 66 17.00 29.34 30.99
CA ARG A 66 16.37 29.01 32.29
C ARG A 66 14.94 29.57 32.40
N LEU A 67 14.61 30.63 31.66
CA LEU A 67 13.25 31.19 31.62
C LEU A 67 12.27 30.27 30.89
N LEU A 68 12.76 29.49 29.92
CA LEU A 68 11.96 28.53 29.17
C LEU A 68 11.73 27.25 29.98
N PHE A 69 12.67 26.91 30.87
CA PHE A 69 12.64 25.70 31.70
C PHE A 69 12.85 26.04 33.18
N PRO A 70 11.85 26.62 33.85
CA PRO A 70 11.96 26.97 35.25
C PRO A 70 12.15 25.70 36.09
N SER A 71 13.22 25.66 36.89
CA SER A 71 13.38 24.64 37.92
C SER A 71 12.36 24.88 39.04
N SER A 72 11.65 23.83 39.46
CA SER A 72 10.57 23.91 40.46
C SER A 72 11.06 24.28 41.87
N ASP A 73 12.37 24.22 42.12
CA ASP A 73 12.93 24.28 43.48
C ASP A 73 13.53 25.64 43.87
N ASP A 74 13.73 26.59 42.95
CA ASP A 74 14.28 27.90 43.32
C ASP A 74 13.93 29.05 42.33
N PRO A 75 13.01 29.98 42.69
CA PRO A 75 12.69 31.14 41.87
C PRO A 75 13.83 32.18 41.77
N SER A 76 14.91 32.03 42.55
CA SER A 76 16.10 32.89 42.49
C SER A 76 17.18 32.41 41.50
N ALA A 77 17.00 31.23 40.89
CA ALA A 77 17.96 30.59 39.98
C ALA A 77 18.30 31.41 38.72
N VAL A 78 17.48 32.39 38.34
CA VAL A 78 17.70 33.24 37.16
C VAL A 78 18.70 34.39 37.45
N SER A 79 18.94 34.74 38.72
CA SER A 79 19.78 35.89 39.10
C SER A 79 21.28 35.56 39.27
N GLY A 80 21.65 34.27 39.32
CA GLY A 80 23.04 33.82 39.45
C GLY A 80 23.75 33.52 38.12
N PRO A 81 25.08 33.32 38.13
CA PRO A 81 25.84 32.89 36.94
C PRO A 81 25.30 31.56 36.42
N PHE A 82 25.21 31.41 35.10
CA PHE A 82 24.70 30.20 34.47
C PHE A 82 25.60 29.00 34.81
N GLN A 83 24.96 27.89 35.18
CA GLN A 83 25.61 26.59 35.35
C GLN A 83 24.73 25.55 34.69
N ALA A 84 25.28 24.66 33.86
CA ALA A 84 24.50 23.62 33.19
C ALA A 84 23.73 22.72 34.18
N ALA A 85 24.26 22.53 35.40
CA ALA A 85 23.59 21.81 36.48
C ALA A 85 22.33 22.50 37.04
N SER A 86 22.08 23.76 36.70
CA SER A 86 20.87 24.50 37.09
C SER A 86 19.67 24.22 36.19
N LEU A 87 19.87 23.52 35.07
CA LEU A 87 18.81 23.09 34.17
C LEU A 87 18.04 21.91 34.75
N SER A 88 16.76 21.82 34.42
CA SER A 88 15.89 20.70 34.82
C SER A 88 16.11 19.42 34.00
N PHE A 89 17.10 19.40 33.12
CA PHE A 89 17.47 18.29 32.23
C PHE A 89 18.99 18.17 32.09
N ALA A 90 19.46 16.98 31.75
CA ALA A 90 20.87 16.72 31.49
C ALA A 90 21.32 17.27 30.12
N VAL A 91 22.60 17.64 30.04
CA VAL A 91 23.28 18.16 28.82
C VAL A 91 24.23 17.14 28.19
N ASP A 92 24.01 15.86 28.45
CA ASP A 92 24.84 14.72 28.02
C ASP A 92 24.25 13.95 26.82
N GLY A 93 23.24 14.52 26.18
CA GLY A 93 22.51 13.90 25.08
C GLY A 93 21.45 12.88 25.52
N SER A 94 21.20 12.70 26.81
CA SER A 94 20.07 11.89 27.29
C SER A 94 18.73 12.62 27.10
N VAL A 95 17.64 11.84 27.03
CA VAL A 95 16.28 12.39 26.89
C VAL A 95 15.65 12.53 28.27
N SER A 96 15.16 13.72 28.58
CA SER A 96 14.49 14.06 29.84
C SER A 96 13.08 14.57 29.59
N LEU A 97 12.13 14.26 30.48
CA LEU A 97 10.78 14.85 30.44
C LEU A 97 10.75 16.02 31.42
N VAL A 98 10.51 17.23 30.91
CA VAL A 98 10.60 18.47 31.71
C VAL A 98 9.38 19.37 31.50
N SER A 99 9.09 20.17 32.52
CA SER A 99 8.11 21.25 32.42
C SER A 99 8.78 22.48 31.80
N CYS A 100 8.12 23.10 30.83
CA CYS A 100 8.57 24.31 30.17
C CYS A 100 7.47 25.37 30.15
N VAL A 101 7.85 26.62 29.93
CA VAL A 101 6.93 27.72 29.64
C VAL A 101 6.72 27.75 28.13
N ALA A 102 5.54 27.32 27.69
CA ALA A 102 5.13 27.35 26.30
C ALA A 102 4.64 28.75 25.88
N ALA A 103 4.44 28.92 24.57
CA ALA A 103 3.90 30.14 23.99
C ALA A 103 2.64 30.63 24.73
N GLY A 104 2.62 31.92 25.08
CA GLY A 104 1.54 32.54 25.87
C GLY A 104 1.65 32.36 27.39
N GLY A 105 2.77 31.83 27.91
CA GLY A 105 3.04 31.73 29.36
C GLY A 105 2.40 30.52 30.04
N ARG A 106 1.88 29.56 29.27
CA ARG A 106 1.27 28.33 29.79
C ARG A 106 2.36 27.30 30.10
N GLN A 107 2.26 26.60 31.22
CA GLN A 107 3.12 25.46 31.47
C GLN A 107 2.75 24.30 30.54
N ALA A 108 3.76 23.67 29.92
CA ALA A 108 3.63 22.49 29.08
C ALA A 108 4.71 21.46 29.43
N THR A 109 4.42 20.19 29.20
CA THR A 109 5.40 19.12 29.39
C THR A 109 6.02 18.75 28.04
N VAL A 110 7.34 18.82 27.96
CA VAL A 110 8.11 18.53 26.76
C VAL A 110 9.18 17.47 27.04
N ARG A 111 9.42 16.59 26.07
CA ARG A 111 10.62 15.75 26.06
C ARG A 111 11.75 16.58 25.47
N VAL A 112 12.84 16.70 26.21
CA VAL A 112 14.01 17.48 25.85
C VAL A 112 15.21 16.56 25.74
N ARG A 113 16.00 16.76 24.68
CA ARG A 113 17.33 16.19 24.53
C ARG A 113 18.29 17.34 24.34
N CYS A 114 19.28 17.46 25.23
CA CYS A 114 20.28 18.52 25.17
C CYS A 114 21.68 17.90 25.15
N ASP A 115 22.54 18.38 24.26
CA ASP A 115 23.92 17.91 24.15
C ASP A 115 24.88 19.09 23.94
N ALA A 116 26.11 18.94 24.42
CA ALA A 116 27.17 19.93 24.21
C ALA A 116 27.80 19.74 22.83
N VAL A 117 27.84 20.80 22.03
CA VAL A 117 28.45 20.76 20.69
C VAL A 117 29.88 21.28 20.79
N ASN A 118 30.83 20.55 20.20
CA ASN A 118 32.23 20.99 20.10
C ASN A 118 32.36 22.17 19.13
N ALA A 119 32.09 23.37 19.62
CA ALA A 119 32.25 24.66 18.95
C ALA A 119 33.26 25.53 19.73
N PRO A 120 33.79 26.64 19.16
CA PRO A 120 34.60 27.57 19.92
C PRO A 120 33.74 28.27 20.99
N GLY A 121 33.95 27.90 22.26
CA GLY A 121 33.13 28.28 23.40
C GLY A 121 32.12 27.19 23.78
N GLU A 122 31.67 27.19 25.02
CA GLU A 122 30.63 26.27 25.49
C GLU A 122 29.33 26.56 24.74
N THR A 123 28.84 25.60 23.95
CA THR A 123 27.60 25.71 23.15
C THR A 123 26.79 24.44 23.30
N TYR A 124 25.48 24.59 23.45
CA TYR A 124 24.55 23.48 23.65
C TYR A 124 23.48 23.47 22.56
N LEU A 125 23.14 22.29 22.08
CA LEU A 125 22.03 22.04 21.16
C LEU A 125 20.91 21.33 21.92
N LEU A 126 19.72 21.92 21.87
CA LEU A 126 18.53 21.42 22.54
C LEU A 126 17.44 21.14 21.53
N VAL A 127 16.85 19.96 21.64
CA VAL A 127 15.72 19.51 20.84
C VAL A 127 14.55 19.22 21.78
N ALA A 128 13.37 19.76 21.49
CA ALA A 128 12.18 19.63 22.30
C ALA A 128 10.97 19.12 21.51
N LEU A 129 10.24 18.16 22.08
CA LEU A 129 8.99 17.63 21.53
C LEU A 129 7.84 17.73 22.56
N PRO A 130 6.66 18.24 22.20
CA PRO A 130 5.50 18.25 23.10
C PRO A 130 5.01 16.84 23.42
N ALA A 131 4.93 16.49 24.72
CA ALA A 131 4.50 15.14 25.15
C ALA A 131 3.05 14.79 24.75
N GLU A 132 2.19 15.79 24.56
CA GLU A 132 0.79 15.62 24.15
C GLU A 132 0.61 15.33 22.65
N ARG A 133 1.58 15.70 21.80
CA ARG A 133 1.47 15.57 20.35
C ARG A 133 1.72 14.12 19.90
N GLU A 134 2.71 13.46 20.50
CA GLU A 134 3.02 12.04 20.26
C GLU A 134 1.89 11.14 20.78
N THR A 135 1.43 11.35 22.01
CA THR A 135 0.32 10.55 22.58
C THR A 135 -1.03 10.75 21.88
N ARG A 136 -1.26 11.83 21.14
CA ARG A 136 -2.46 11.97 20.30
C ARG A 136 -2.31 11.25 18.97
N ILE A 137 -1.16 11.41 18.31
CA ILE A 137 -0.86 10.74 17.03
C ILE A 137 -0.87 9.21 17.22
N ASP A 138 -0.25 8.71 18.28
CA ASP A 138 -0.22 7.27 18.59
C ASP A 138 -1.62 6.73 18.89
N ARG A 139 -2.42 7.46 19.67
CA ARG A 139 -3.80 7.03 20.00
C ARG A 139 -4.75 7.12 18.82
N GLU A 140 -4.59 8.10 17.94
CA GLU A 140 -5.36 8.21 16.69
C GLU A 140 -4.96 7.09 15.72
N GLY A 141 -3.67 6.77 15.62
CA GLY A 141 -3.16 5.63 14.87
C GLY A 141 -3.67 4.28 15.40
N GLU A 142 -3.60 4.05 16.72
CA GLU A 142 -4.11 2.83 17.35
C GLU A 142 -5.63 2.67 17.17
N ARG A 143 -6.40 3.75 17.28
CA ARG A 143 -7.86 3.72 17.03
C ARG A 143 -8.18 3.40 15.58
N ALA A 144 -7.48 4.03 14.64
CA ALA A 144 -7.64 3.73 13.23
C ALA A 144 -7.30 2.26 12.92
N LEU A 145 -6.21 1.73 13.49
CA LEU A 145 -5.82 0.32 13.37
C LEU A 145 -6.88 -0.64 13.93
N ASP A 146 -7.47 -0.34 15.08
CA ASP A 146 -8.51 -1.18 15.69
C ASP A 146 -9.86 -1.08 14.96
N ASP A 147 -10.19 0.07 14.38
CA ASP A 147 -11.35 0.23 13.50
C ASP A 147 -11.15 -0.58 12.21
N LEU A 148 -9.94 -0.55 11.64
CA LEU A 148 -9.59 -1.29 10.44
C LEU A 148 -9.57 -2.81 10.69
N ARG A 149 -9.03 -3.27 11.82
CA ARG A 149 -9.09 -4.68 12.24
C ARG A 149 -10.53 -5.16 12.43
N ARG A 150 -11.41 -4.32 12.98
CA ARG A 150 -12.84 -4.64 13.11
C ARG A 150 -13.55 -4.66 11.77
N ALA A 151 -13.25 -3.74 10.87
CA ALA A 151 -13.76 -3.74 9.50
C ALA A 151 -13.31 -5.01 8.77
N ASN A 152 -12.05 -5.40 8.90
CA ASN A 152 -11.50 -6.60 8.28
C ASN A 152 -12.05 -7.90 8.90
N HIS A 153 -12.28 -7.93 10.21
CA HIS A 153 -12.97 -9.05 10.86
C HIS A 153 -14.42 -9.18 10.37
N ARG A 154 -15.11 -8.05 10.17
CA ARG A 154 -16.45 -8.03 9.58
C ARG A 154 -16.43 -8.50 8.13
N LEU A 155 -15.48 -8.01 7.33
CA LEU A 155 -15.26 -8.42 5.94
C LEU A 155 -15.08 -9.93 5.82
N SER A 156 -14.13 -10.45 6.59
CA SER A 156 -13.84 -11.89 6.66
C SER A 156 -15.06 -12.69 7.12
N GLY A 157 -15.83 -12.15 8.06
CA GLY A 157 -17.08 -12.76 8.54
C GLY A 157 -18.18 -12.80 7.47
N THR A 158 -18.39 -11.70 6.75
CA THR A 158 -19.38 -11.59 5.66
C THR A 158 -18.99 -12.49 4.49
N LEU A 159 -17.72 -12.46 4.08
CA LEU A 159 -17.20 -13.32 3.01
C LEU A 159 -17.37 -14.80 3.35
N LYS A 160 -17.08 -15.20 4.59
CA LYS A 160 -17.33 -16.56 5.06
C LYS A 160 -18.80 -16.96 4.91
N ILE A 161 -19.73 -16.10 5.31
CA ILE A 161 -21.17 -16.38 5.19
C ILE A 161 -21.57 -16.47 3.72
N VAL A 162 -21.07 -15.59 2.85
CA VAL A 162 -21.36 -15.61 1.40
C VAL A 162 -20.82 -16.88 0.74
N LEU A 163 -19.61 -17.31 1.14
CA LEU A 163 -18.99 -18.56 0.68
C LEU A 163 -19.73 -19.80 1.21
N ASP A 164 -20.20 -19.76 2.46
CA ASP A 164 -20.95 -20.86 3.10
C ASP A 164 -22.41 -20.96 2.59
N THR A 165 -22.95 -19.94 1.92
CA THR A 165 -24.35 -19.88 1.43
C THR A 165 -24.48 -20.01 -0.09
N LEU A 166 -23.38 -20.04 -0.84
CA LEU A 166 -23.41 -20.18 -2.29
C LEU A 166 -23.34 -21.67 -2.70
N ASP A 167 -24.44 -22.16 -3.26
CA ASP A 167 -24.45 -23.41 -4.03
C ASP A 167 -23.60 -23.29 -5.30
N SER A 168 -22.99 -24.42 -5.66
CA SER A 168 -21.90 -24.69 -6.61
C SER A 168 -22.05 -24.25 -8.08
N THR A 169 -22.98 -23.38 -8.47
CA THR A 169 -23.31 -23.18 -9.90
C THR A 169 -22.86 -21.85 -10.51
N ASP A 170 -22.31 -20.89 -9.77
CA ASP A 170 -21.80 -19.67 -10.40
C ASP A 170 -20.53 -19.10 -9.76
N ILE A 171 -19.41 -19.71 -10.16
CA ILE A 171 -18.04 -19.27 -9.83
C ILE A 171 -17.84 -17.80 -10.21
N ALA A 172 -18.43 -17.36 -11.32
CA ALA A 172 -18.31 -15.99 -11.78
C ALA A 172 -19.01 -15.03 -10.80
N ALA A 173 -20.21 -15.36 -10.32
CA ALA A 173 -20.92 -14.56 -9.34
C ALA A 173 -20.21 -14.49 -7.98
N LEU A 174 -19.52 -15.57 -7.57
CA LEU A 174 -18.69 -15.58 -6.36
C LEU A 174 -17.48 -14.64 -6.52
N PHE A 175 -16.75 -14.72 -7.63
CA PHE A 175 -15.65 -13.80 -7.89
C PHE A 175 -16.12 -12.35 -7.99
N GLU A 176 -17.23 -12.08 -8.66
CA GLU A 176 -17.79 -10.73 -8.76
C GLU A 176 -18.04 -10.13 -7.37
N ARG A 177 -18.74 -10.85 -6.48
CA ARG A 177 -19.00 -10.37 -5.10
C ARG A 177 -17.73 -10.17 -4.28
N VAL A 178 -16.78 -11.10 -4.35
CA VAL A 178 -15.50 -10.99 -3.62
C VAL A 178 -14.69 -9.79 -4.13
N LEU A 179 -14.70 -9.55 -5.45
CA LEU A 179 -13.98 -8.44 -6.07
C LEU A 179 -14.63 -7.09 -5.76
N GLU A 180 -15.96 -7.00 -5.76
CA GLU A 180 -16.65 -5.77 -5.33
C GLU A 180 -16.30 -5.44 -3.88
N GLU A 181 -16.44 -6.42 -2.99
CA GLU A 181 -16.20 -6.21 -1.56
C GLU A 181 -14.73 -5.85 -1.27
N LEU A 182 -13.77 -6.44 -2.00
CA LEU A 182 -12.35 -6.05 -1.98
C LEU A 182 -12.14 -4.62 -2.49
N THR A 183 -12.82 -4.25 -3.57
CA THR A 183 -12.72 -2.92 -4.18
C THR A 183 -13.24 -1.86 -3.22
N ASP A 184 -14.40 -2.11 -2.59
CA ASP A 184 -15.02 -1.20 -1.62
C ASP A 184 -14.18 -1.06 -0.35
N THR A 185 -13.68 -2.17 0.19
CA THR A 185 -12.84 -2.15 1.41
C THR A 185 -11.56 -1.35 1.21
N MET A 186 -10.96 -1.47 0.03
CA MET A 186 -9.71 -0.78 -0.30
C MET A 186 -9.94 0.62 -0.87
N GLU A 187 -11.19 1.06 -1.02
CA GLU A 187 -11.55 2.29 -1.74
C GLU A 187 -10.83 2.39 -3.10
N ALA A 188 -10.75 1.25 -3.79
CA ALA A 188 -10.06 1.10 -5.07
C ALA A 188 -10.96 1.49 -6.24
N ASP A 189 -10.37 1.87 -7.37
CA ASP A 189 -11.11 2.09 -8.61
C ASP A 189 -11.48 0.76 -9.29
N GLY A 190 -10.76 -0.31 -8.97
CA GLY A 190 -11.13 -1.65 -9.37
C GLY A 190 -10.16 -2.74 -8.94
N THR A 191 -10.63 -3.98 -9.05
CA THR A 191 -9.88 -5.20 -8.74
C THR A 191 -9.97 -6.18 -9.91
N ILE A 192 -8.87 -6.87 -10.19
CA ILE A 192 -8.74 -7.87 -11.24
C ILE A 192 -8.25 -9.17 -10.61
N VAL A 193 -8.79 -10.31 -11.02
CA VAL A 193 -8.29 -11.62 -10.60
C VAL A 193 -7.90 -12.48 -11.80
N TYR A 194 -6.71 -13.07 -11.69
CA TYR A 194 -6.19 -14.05 -12.62
C TYR A 194 -5.98 -15.38 -11.92
N LEU A 195 -6.36 -16.49 -12.54
CA LEU A 195 -6.09 -17.83 -12.02
C LEU A 195 -4.95 -18.49 -12.76
N ALA A 196 -4.15 -19.26 -12.03
CA ALA A 196 -3.06 -20.04 -12.59
C ALA A 196 -3.59 -21.27 -13.33
N GLU A 197 -3.12 -21.45 -14.56
CA GLU A 197 -3.33 -22.62 -15.41
C GLU A 197 -1.97 -23.18 -15.87
N ALA A 198 -1.99 -24.20 -16.74
CA ALA A 198 -0.77 -24.88 -17.18
C ALA A 198 0.18 -23.97 -17.98
N ASP A 199 -0.36 -22.98 -18.69
CA ASP A 199 0.37 -22.12 -19.64
C ASP A 199 0.62 -20.69 -19.13
N GLY A 200 -0.09 -20.26 -18.10
CA GLY A 200 0.04 -18.93 -17.51
C GLY A 200 -1.12 -18.57 -16.59
N PHE A 201 -1.33 -17.27 -16.44
CA PHE A 201 -2.43 -16.71 -15.65
C PHE A 201 -3.53 -16.21 -16.57
N HIS A 202 -4.74 -16.73 -16.41
CA HIS A 202 -5.91 -16.34 -17.19
C HIS A 202 -6.84 -15.44 -16.40
N LEU A 203 -7.36 -14.41 -17.05
CA LEU A 203 -8.30 -13.47 -16.46
C LEU A 203 -9.60 -14.18 -16.13
N ARG A 204 -10.06 -14.04 -14.89
CA ARG A 204 -11.23 -14.77 -14.38
C ARG A 204 -12.33 -13.87 -13.87
N GLY A 205 -11.99 -12.68 -13.42
CA GLY A 205 -12.96 -11.69 -12.99
C GLY A 205 -12.38 -10.29 -12.93
N VAL A 206 -13.26 -9.32 -13.07
CA VAL A 206 -12.98 -7.89 -12.90
C VAL A 206 -14.13 -7.29 -12.09
N SER A 207 -13.84 -6.31 -11.25
CA SER A 207 -14.90 -5.56 -10.58
C SER A 207 -15.67 -4.66 -11.56
N SER A 208 -16.88 -4.26 -11.16
CA SER A 208 -17.84 -3.43 -11.87
C SER A 208 -17.22 -2.12 -12.38
N GLY A 209 -16.31 -1.52 -11.61
CA GLY A 209 -15.56 -0.31 -11.95
C GLY A 209 -14.68 -0.44 -13.21
N LEU A 210 -14.40 -1.66 -13.67
CA LEU A 210 -13.52 -1.96 -14.79
C LEU A 210 -14.25 -2.50 -16.03
N VAL A 211 -15.58 -2.55 -16.02
CA VAL A 211 -16.36 -3.05 -17.16
C VAL A 211 -16.09 -2.19 -18.39
N GLY A 212 -15.66 -2.82 -19.49
CA GLY A 212 -15.34 -2.17 -20.76
C GLY A 212 -13.90 -1.66 -20.89
N GLU A 213 -13.08 -1.79 -19.86
CA GLU A 213 -11.66 -1.44 -19.92
C GLU A 213 -10.82 -2.47 -20.67
N LYS A 214 -9.68 -2.03 -21.22
CA LYS A 214 -8.73 -2.92 -21.90
C LYS A 214 -7.82 -3.61 -20.89
N ILE A 215 -8.21 -4.82 -20.50
CA ILE A 215 -7.47 -5.67 -19.57
C ILE A 215 -6.89 -6.88 -20.32
N ALA A 216 -5.67 -7.27 -19.98
CA ALA A 216 -5.05 -8.45 -20.55
C ALA A 216 -5.85 -9.69 -20.14
N ARG A 217 -6.27 -10.53 -21.10
CA ARG A 217 -6.98 -11.78 -20.78
C ARG A 217 -6.04 -12.90 -20.33
N PHE A 218 -4.75 -12.78 -20.65
CA PHE A 218 -3.74 -13.78 -20.40
C PHE A 218 -2.39 -13.13 -20.07
N MET A 219 -1.72 -13.66 -19.05
CA MET A 219 -0.37 -13.28 -18.65
C MET A 219 0.53 -14.51 -18.63
N PRO A 220 1.55 -14.59 -19.51
CA PRO A 220 2.51 -15.69 -19.48
C PRO A 220 3.45 -15.58 -18.29
N PHE A 221 3.88 -16.72 -17.75
CA PHE A 221 4.76 -16.76 -16.59
C PHE A 221 6.06 -15.98 -16.78
N GLY A 222 6.41 -15.17 -15.78
CA GLY A 222 7.69 -14.47 -15.67
C GLY A 222 7.85 -13.28 -16.61
N ARG A 223 6.77 -12.77 -17.19
CA ARG A 223 6.80 -11.72 -18.22
C ARG A 223 5.99 -10.46 -17.87
N SER A 224 5.20 -10.48 -16.80
CA SER A 224 4.40 -9.32 -16.38
C SER A 224 4.60 -9.03 -14.88
N VAL A 225 3.59 -8.43 -14.25
CA VAL A 225 3.66 -7.96 -12.85
C VAL A 225 3.63 -9.13 -11.87
N GLU A 226 3.13 -10.30 -12.30
CA GLU A 226 3.13 -11.54 -11.53
C GLU A 226 4.55 -11.93 -11.12
N ARG A 227 5.55 -11.69 -11.98
CA ARG A 227 6.95 -12.04 -11.69
C ARG A 227 7.43 -11.37 -10.40
N LEU A 228 7.03 -10.12 -10.16
CA LEU A 228 7.40 -9.36 -8.96
C LEU A 228 6.68 -9.91 -7.73
N ALA A 229 5.36 -10.03 -7.82
CA ALA A 229 4.53 -10.54 -6.73
C ALA A 229 4.99 -11.94 -6.28
N ILE A 230 5.24 -12.85 -7.24
CA ILE A 230 5.71 -14.21 -6.97
C ILE A 230 7.12 -14.22 -6.38
N ARG A 231 8.04 -13.40 -6.93
CA ARG A 231 9.43 -13.31 -6.44
C ARG A 231 9.50 -12.81 -5.00
N GLU A 232 8.72 -11.79 -4.68
CA GLU A 232 8.68 -11.20 -3.33
C GLU A 232 7.82 -12.05 -2.37
N GLY A 233 6.94 -12.90 -2.89
CA GLY A 233 6.05 -13.77 -2.12
C GLY A 233 4.95 -13.03 -1.38
N ARG A 234 4.68 -11.77 -1.74
CA ARG A 234 3.76 -10.86 -1.06
C ARG A 234 3.22 -9.78 -1.99
N ALA A 235 2.27 -9.00 -1.50
CA ALA A 235 1.76 -7.79 -2.12
C ALA A 235 2.91 -6.81 -2.43
N VAL A 236 2.97 -6.35 -3.68
CA VAL A 236 4.00 -5.41 -4.15
C VAL A 236 3.35 -4.12 -4.58
N ARG A 237 3.82 -2.98 -4.07
CA ARG A 237 3.28 -1.68 -4.46
C ARG A 237 3.92 -1.20 -5.77
N LEU A 238 3.10 -1.09 -6.82
CA LEU A 238 3.55 -0.70 -8.15
C LEU A 238 2.91 0.60 -8.60
N ARG A 239 3.70 1.42 -9.29
CA ARG A 239 3.24 2.68 -9.88
C ARG A 239 3.68 2.82 -11.32
N VAL A 240 2.74 3.08 -12.21
CA VAL A 240 3.01 3.38 -13.61
C VAL A 240 3.48 4.83 -13.73
N CYS A 241 4.65 5.03 -14.33
CA CYS A 241 5.17 6.37 -14.58
C CYS A 241 4.39 7.07 -15.70
N ALA A 242 4.22 8.38 -15.55
CA ALA A 242 3.75 9.22 -16.64
C ALA A 242 4.72 9.08 -17.83
N PRO A 243 4.21 8.97 -19.07
CA PRO A 243 5.07 8.84 -20.23
C PRO A 243 5.92 10.09 -20.42
N THR A 244 7.20 9.89 -20.78
CA THR A 244 8.10 10.99 -21.08
C THR A 244 7.68 11.72 -22.37
N ASN A 245 8.02 13.00 -22.48
CA ASN A 245 7.75 13.81 -23.67
C ASN A 245 8.30 13.18 -24.96
N GLU A 246 9.44 12.49 -24.87
CA GLU A 246 10.05 11.79 -25.99
C GLU A 246 9.24 10.57 -26.43
N ALA A 247 8.71 9.80 -25.47
CA ALA A 247 7.87 8.65 -25.73
C ALA A 247 6.51 9.06 -26.32
N LEU A 248 5.96 10.21 -25.90
CA LEU A 248 4.76 10.80 -26.49
C LEU A 248 4.96 11.22 -27.95
N ARG A 249 6.14 11.76 -28.30
CA ARG A 249 6.48 12.15 -29.70
C ARG A 249 6.56 10.95 -30.65
N GLN A 250 6.84 9.75 -30.14
CA GLN A 250 6.85 8.51 -30.93
C GLN A 250 5.44 7.95 -31.19
N GLY A 251 4.38 8.61 -30.71
CA GLY A 251 2.98 8.37 -31.06
C GLY A 251 2.34 7.17 -30.37
N ARG A 252 3.02 6.01 -30.27
CA ARG A 252 2.46 4.82 -29.62
C ARG A 252 3.37 4.27 -28.53
N LEU A 253 2.90 4.37 -27.30
CA LEU A 253 3.58 3.88 -26.11
C LEU A 253 3.41 2.36 -26.02
N THR A 254 4.32 1.61 -26.64
CA THR A 254 4.36 0.14 -26.57
C THR A 254 4.93 -0.36 -25.25
N MET A 255 5.80 0.43 -24.62
CA MET A 255 6.43 0.15 -23.34
C MET A 255 6.16 1.28 -22.35
N ARG A 256 6.04 0.92 -21.07
CA ARG A 256 5.79 1.81 -19.95
C ARG A 256 6.76 1.47 -18.82
N ASP A 257 7.15 2.50 -18.08
CA ASP A 257 7.99 2.34 -16.90
C ASP A 257 7.09 2.17 -15.68
N VAL A 258 7.36 1.13 -14.89
CA VAL A 258 6.65 0.80 -13.66
C VAL A 258 7.64 0.78 -12.53
N VAL A 259 7.37 1.53 -11.47
CA VAL A 259 8.24 1.63 -10.31
C VAL A 259 7.70 0.73 -9.22
N ASN A 260 8.57 -0.09 -8.65
CA ASN A 260 8.31 -0.75 -7.38
C ASN A 260 8.56 0.26 -6.26
N GLU A 261 7.52 0.61 -5.51
CA GLU A 261 7.63 1.62 -4.45
C GLU A 261 8.35 1.10 -3.20
N ASP A 262 8.51 -0.21 -3.05
CA ASP A 262 9.25 -0.80 -1.93
C ASP A 262 10.76 -0.84 -2.17
N THR A 263 11.20 -1.08 -3.40
CA THR A 263 12.62 -1.24 -3.77
C THR A 263 13.17 -0.08 -4.59
N HIS A 264 12.30 0.80 -5.09
CA HIS A 264 12.59 1.85 -6.07
C HIS A 264 13.16 1.32 -7.40
N GLU A 265 13.00 0.02 -7.68
CA GLU A 265 13.36 -0.60 -8.96
C GLU A 265 12.40 -0.10 -10.06
N VAL A 266 12.94 0.31 -11.21
CA VAL A 266 12.15 0.72 -12.38
C VAL A 266 12.15 -0.42 -13.40
N LEU A 267 10.96 -0.90 -13.75
CA LEU A 267 10.73 -1.99 -14.68
C LEU A 267 10.10 -1.51 -15.97
N ARG A 268 10.59 -2.02 -17.10
CA ARG A 268 10.01 -1.73 -18.42
C ARG A 268 9.02 -2.82 -18.79
N MET A 269 7.75 -2.47 -18.98
CA MET A 269 6.67 -3.42 -19.26
C MET A 269 5.90 -3.05 -20.52
N ARG A 270 5.31 -4.03 -21.20
CA ARG A 270 4.44 -3.76 -22.35
C ARG A 270 3.17 -3.07 -21.86
N SER A 271 2.75 -2.01 -22.54
CA SER A 271 1.52 -1.29 -22.18
C SER A 271 0.26 -2.15 -22.28
N SER A 272 0.26 -3.18 -23.13
CA SER A 272 -0.83 -4.15 -23.26
C SER A 272 -0.93 -5.15 -22.11
N MET A 273 0.09 -5.23 -21.25
CA MET A 273 0.13 -6.14 -20.09
C MET A 273 -0.08 -5.39 -18.77
N LEU A 274 -0.24 -4.07 -18.82
CA LEU A 274 -0.49 -3.27 -17.62
C LEU A 274 -2.00 -3.10 -17.43
N PRO A 275 -2.48 -3.17 -16.18
CA PRO A 275 -3.86 -2.84 -15.88
C PRO A 275 -4.12 -1.33 -16.07
N PRO A 276 -5.39 -0.91 -16.16
CA PRO A 276 -5.79 0.49 -16.40
C PRO A 276 -5.61 1.39 -15.16
N PHE A 277 -4.48 1.26 -14.46
CA PHE A 277 -4.20 1.92 -13.20
C PHE A 277 -2.91 2.75 -13.25
N THR A 278 -2.87 3.80 -12.44
CA THR A 278 -1.65 4.57 -12.18
C THR A 278 -0.91 4.00 -10.97
N SER A 279 -1.64 3.64 -9.91
CA SER A 279 -1.11 2.93 -8.73
C SER A 279 -1.85 1.61 -8.59
N PHE A 280 -1.16 0.50 -8.33
CA PHE A 280 -1.80 -0.80 -8.13
C PHE A 280 -0.91 -1.76 -7.33
N VAL A 281 -1.55 -2.76 -6.72
CA VAL A 281 -0.91 -3.76 -5.87
C VAL A 281 -1.27 -5.16 -6.39
N PRO A 282 -0.37 -5.83 -7.13
CA PRO A 282 -0.49 -7.26 -7.38
C PRO A 282 -0.20 -8.05 -6.10
N VAL A 283 -1.08 -9.00 -5.79
CA VAL A 283 -1.07 -9.81 -4.57
C VAL A 283 -1.14 -11.29 -4.97
N PRO A 284 -0.13 -12.10 -4.63
CA PRO A 284 -0.13 -13.52 -4.97
C PRO A 284 -0.92 -14.34 -3.94
N VAL A 285 -1.79 -15.21 -4.42
CA VAL A 285 -2.53 -16.17 -3.60
C VAL A 285 -1.84 -17.54 -3.67
N TRP A 286 -1.32 -17.99 -2.53
CA TRP A 286 -0.55 -19.22 -2.41
C TRP A 286 -1.38 -20.35 -1.80
N PHE A 287 -1.32 -21.54 -2.41
CA PHE A 287 -1.86 -22.76 -1.85
C PHE A 287 -0.91 -23.94 -2.09
N GLY A 288 -0.61 -24.72 -1.04
CA GLY A 288 0.26 -25.89 -1.15
C GLY A 288 1.63 -25.61 -1.76
N GLY A 289 2.21 -24.43 -1.48
CA GLY A 289 3.52 -24.00 -2.01
C GLY A 289 3.51 -23.52 -3.47
N HIS A 290 2.35 -23.44 -4.11
CA HIS A 290 2.20 -22.97 -5.49
C HIS A 290 1.29 -21.74 -5.52
N VAL A 291 1.49 -20.87 -6.52
CA VAL A 291 0.61 -19.71 -6.73
C VAL A 291 -0.58 -20.16 -7.55
N ILE A 292 -1.78 -20.01 -6.98
CA ILE A 292 -3.04 -20.40 -7.63
C ILE A 292 -3.77 -19.20 -8.26
N SER A 293 -3.44 -17.97 -7.82
CA SER A 293 -4.08 -16.76 -8.31
C SER A 293 -3.19 -15.52 -8.11
N ILE A 294 -3.38 -14.51 -8.94
CA ILE A 294 -2.88 -13.15 -8.75
C ILE A 294 -4.09 -12.22 -8.71
N ILE A 295 -4.21 -11.44 -7.64
CA ILE A 295 -5.23 -10.39 -7.49
C ILE A 295 -4.53 -9.04 -7.66
N GLU A 296 -5.02 -8.18 -8.55
CA GLU A 296 -4.52 -6.82 -8.74
C GLU A 296 -5.57 -5.83 -8.26
N VAL A 297 -5.26 -5.08 -7.20
CA VAL A 297 -6.10 -3.99 -6.70
C VAL A 297 -5.51 -2.68 -7.16
N GLY A 298 -6.30 -1.77 -7.75
CA GLY A 298 -5.73 -0.57 -8.36
C GLY A 298 -6.57 0.70 -8.37
N TRP A 299 -5.85 1.80 -8.57
CA TRP A 299 -6.34 3.17 -8.61
C TRP A 299 -5.90 3.84 -9.92
N ARG A 300 -6.84 4.47 -10.60
CA ARG A 300 -6.64 5.23 -11.85
C ARG A 300 -5.77 6.46 -11.63
N ARG A 301 -5.76 7.00 -10.41
CA ARG A 301 -4.92 8.14 -10.00
C ARG A 301 -3.78 7.67 -9.11
N LEU A 302 -2.78 8.54 -8.95
CA LEU A 302 -1.73 8.33 -7.97
C LEU A 302 -2.36 8.19 -6.57
N HIS A 303 -2.22 7.01 -5.98
CA HIS A 303 -2.70 6.72 -4.65
C HIS A 303 -1.51 6.30 -3.75
N PRO A 304 -1.25 7.01 -2.64
CA PRO A 304 -0.13 6.73 -1.76
C PRO A 304 -0.48 5.56 -0.83
N LEU A 305 -0.20 4.34 -1.28
CA LEU A 305 -0.44 3.12 -0.50
C LEU A 305 0.59 2.98 0.60
N SER A 306 0.17 2.71 1.83
CA SER A 306 1.09 2.38 2.92
C SER A 306 1.59 0.93 2.81
N ARG A 307 2.65 0.61 3.56
CA ARG A 307 3.08 -0.79 3.72
C ARG A 307 2.05 -1.62 4.51
N GLU A 308 1.18 -0.97 5.27
CA GLU A 308 0.13 -1.64 6.05
C GLU A 308 -1.01 -2.09 5.14
N ASP A 309 -1.41 -1.27 4.16
CA ASP A 309 -2.40 -1.61 3.14
C ASP A 309 -1.99 -2.84 2.34
N ALA A 310 -0.71 -2.92 1.96
CA ALA A 310 -0.16 -4.09 1.30
C ALA A 310 -0.23 -5.36 2.19
N ARG A 311 0.08 -5.24 3.49
CA ARG A 311 -0.02 -6.37 4.44
C ARG A 311 -1.46 -6.82 4.68
N LEU A 312 -2.41 -5.90 4.61
CA LEU A 312 -3.83 -6.23 4.72
C LEU A 312 -4.27 -7.07 3.53
N LEU A 313 -3.89 -6.65 2.32
CA LEU A 313 -4.13 -7.43 1.11
C LEU A 313 -3.46 -8.81 1.16
N ASP A 314 -2.24 -8.92 1.70
CA ASP A 314 -1.59 -10.22 1.93
C ASP A 314 -2.43 -11.11 2.85
N SER A 315 -2.99 -10.54 3.92
CA SER A 315 -3.83 -11.27 4.88
C SER A 315 -5.12 -11.75 4.22
N VAL A 316 -5.74 -10.90 3.39
CA VAL A 316 -6.94 -11.27 2.62
C VAL A 316 -6.61 -12.36 1.59
N ALA A 317 -5.49 -12.26 0.87
CA ALA A 317 -5.03 -13.28 -0.05
C ALA A 317 -4.77 -14.62 0.64
N HIS A 318 -4.18 -14.61 1.85
CA HIS A 318 -3.97 -15.82 2.63
C HIS A 318 -5.30 -16.47 3.07
N TYR A 319 -6.27 -15.66 3.49
CA TYR A 319 -7.61 -16.17 3.82
C TYR A 319 -8.32 -16.75 2.59
N LEU A 320 -8.30 -16.02 1.47
CA LEU A 320 -8.87 -16.46 0.21
C LEU A 320 -8.20 -17.73 -0.31
N SER A 321 -6.94 -17.99 0.01
CA SER A 321 -6.25 -19.17 -0.52
C SER A 321 -6.90 -20.48 -0.09
N VAL A 322 -7.30 -20.60 1.18
CA VAL A 322 -7.96 -21.80 1.71
C VAL A 322 -9.33 -21.96 1.08
N GLN A 323 -10.08 -20.86 0.95
CA GLN A 323 -11.44 -20.85 0.40
C GLN A 323 -11.44 -21.18 -1.09
N LEU A 324 -10.59 -20.50 -1.86
CA LEU A 324 -10.43 -20.75 -3.30
C LEU A 324 -9.90 -22.15 -3.56
N ALA A 325 -8.96 -22.66 -2.77
CA ALA A 325 -8.45 -24.01 -2.96
C ALA A 325 -9.51 -25.09 -2.66
N GLY A 326 -10.30 -24.90 -1.60
CA GLY A 326 -11.45 -25.75 -1.32
C GLY A 326 -12.45 -25.75 -2.48
N ALA A 327 -12.83 -24.56 -2.94
CA ALA A 327 -13.73 -24.37 -4.07
C ALA A 327 -13.17 -25.02 -5.36
N PHE A 328 -11.90 -24.79 -5.71
CA PHE A 328 -11.29 -25.42 -6.88
C PHE A 328 -11.23 -26.94 -6.80
N THR A 329 -10.99 -27.49 -5.61
CA THR A 329 -10.99 -28.95 -5.42
C THR A 329 -12.38 -29.51 -5.66
N ALA A 330 -13.41 -28.87 -5.11
CA ALA A 330 -14.81 -29.24 -5.33
C ALA A 330 -15.21 -29.10 -6.80
N PHE A 331 -14.86 -27.99 -7.47
CA PHE A 331 -15.18 -27.78 -8.88
C PHE A 331 -14.46 -28.75 -9.81
N ARG A 332 -13.18 -29.05 -9.55
CA ARG A 332 -12.47 -30.07 -10.33
C ARG A 332 -13.10 -31.45 -10.18
N ALA A 333 -13.53 -31.80 -8.97
CA ALA A 333 -14.25 -33.05 -8.73
C ALA A 333 -15.60 -33.07 -9.46
N GLN A 334 -16.39 -32.00 -9.36
CA GLN A 334 -17.68 -31.88 -10.03
C GLN A 334 -17.57 -31.92 -11.56
N ARG A 335 -16.59 -31.21 -12.14
CA ARG A 335 -16.30 -31.23 -13.58
C ARG A 335 -15.87 -32.62 -14.03
N ALA A 336 -15.04 -33.30 -13.24
CA ALA A 336 -14.65 -34.69 -13.52
C ALA A 336 -15.86 -35.64 -13.46
N ASP A 337 -16.73 -35.51 -12.46
CA ASP A 337 -17.96 -36.31 -12.34
C ASP A 337 -18.94 -36.04 -13.49
N ARG A 338 -19.09 -34.77 -13.90
CA ARG A 338 -19.94 -34.40 -15.05
C ARG A 338 -19.41 -35.00 -16.34
N LEU A 339 -18.10 -34.89 -16.59
CA LEU A 339 -17.45 -35.52 -17.75
C LEU A 339 -17.57 -37.05 -17.72
N ALA A 340 -17.47 -37.68 -16.55
CA ALA A 340 -17.66 -39.12 -16.40
C ALA A 340 -19.11 -39.54 -16.68
N SER A 341 -20.10 -38.73 -16.27
CA SER A 341 -21.51 -38.93 -16.58
C SER A 341 -21.77 -38.83 -18.08
N LEU A 342 -21.31 -37.75 -18.72
CA LEU A 342 -21.47 -37.55 -20.17
C LEU A 342 -20.75 -38.65 -20.97
N ALA A 343 -19.57 -39.09 -20.53
CA ALA A 343 -18.89 -40.22 -21.16
C ALA A 343 -19.66 -41.55 -21.02
N THR A 344 -20.38 -41.75 -19.91
CA THR A 344 -21.23 -42.92 -19.70
C THR A 344 -22.47 -42.86 -20.58
N GLU A 345 -23.12 -41.69 -20.67
CA GLU A 345 -24.26 -41.42 -21.54
C GLU A 345 -23.89 -41.60 -23.02
N LEU A 346 -22.77 -41.02 -23.46
CA LEU A 346 -22.25 -41.22 -24.81
C LEU A 346 -22.02 -42.70 -25.13
N ARG A 347 -21.49 -43.47 -24.16
CA ARG A 347 -21.29 -44.92 -24.33
C ARG A 347 -22.61 -45.66 -24.45
N GLU A 348 -23.63 -45.29 -23.67
CA GLU A 348 -24.96 -45.92 -23.74
C GLU A 348 -25.65 -45.63 -25.07
N GLU A 349 -25.62 -44.37 -25.54
CA GLU A 349 -26.16 -43.99 -26.86
C GLU A 349 -25.41 -44.66 -28.02
N LEU A 350 -24.08 -44.83 -27.93
CA LEU A 350 -23.32 -45.58 -28.93
C LEU A 350 -23.64 -47.08 -28.95
N LEU A 351 -24.03 -47.67 -27.82
CA LEU A 351 -24.44 -49.07 -27.73
C LEU A 351 -25.87 -49.28 -28.25
N SER A 352 -26.79 -48.34 -27.99
CA SER A 352 -28.17 -48.38 -28.49
C SER A 352 -28.28 -48.07 -29.98
N TYR A 353 -27.37 -47.27 -30.54
CA TYR A 353 -27.33 -46.91 -31.96
C TYR A 353 -27.33 -48.14 -32.91
N GLY A 354 -26.75 -49.26 -32.47
CA GLY A 354 -26.73 -50.50 -33.24
C GLY A 354 -28.05 -51.29 -33.24
N ASP A 355 -28.93 -51.03 -32.27
CA ASP A 355 -30.22 -51.72 -32.09
C ASP A 355 -31.43 -50.89 -32.55
N ASP A 356 -31.25 -49.59 -32.86
CA ASP A 356 -32.33 -48.67 -33.21
C ASP A 356 -32.81 -48.79 -34.68
N ALA A 357 -34.14 -48.73 -34.86
CA ALA A 357 -34.78 -48.82 -36.18
C ALA A 357 -34.72 -47.50 -37.00
N SER A 358 -34.27 -46.40 -36.39
CA SER A 358 -34.23 -45.05 -36.97
C SER A 358 -32.86 -44.39 -36.73
N PRO A 359 -31.89 -44.57 -37.64
CA PRO A 359 -30.48 -44.18 -37.44
C PRO A 359 -30.20 -42.66 -37.45
N ASP A 360 -31.16 -41.83 -37.85
CA ASP A 360 -31.03 -40.36 -37.82
C ASP A 360 -31.20 -39.81 -36.39
N ASP A 361 -32.16 -40.33 -35.62
CA ASP A 361 -32.48 -39.87 -34.26
C ASP A 361 -31.34 -40.22 -33.26
N GLY A 362 -30.78 -41.43 -33.37
CA GLY A 362 -29.61 -41.81 -32.57
C GLY A 362 -28.35 -41.00 -32.89
N ALA A 363 -28.17 -40.57 -34.15
CA ALA A 363 -27.02 -39.76 -34.54
C ALA A 363 -27.12 -38.33 -33.99
N GLU A 364 -28.33 -37.77 -33.94
CA GLU A 364 -28.59 -36.45 -33.34
C GLU A 364 -28.30 -36.46 -31.84
N ARG A 365 -28.78 -37.47 -31.10
CA ARG A 365 -28.50 -37.60 -29.66
C ARG A 365 -27.02 -37.76 -29.33
N ILE A 366 -26.28 -38.55 -30.11
CA ILE A 366 -24.83 -38.68 -29.95
C ILE A 366 -24.14 -37.33 -30.19
N SER A 367 -24.58 -36.59 -31.22
CA SER A 367 -24.04 -35.25 -31.51
C SER A 367 -24.30 -34.27 -30.37
N ASP A 368 -25.49 -34.32 -29.76
CA ASP A 368 -25.85 -33.46 -28.62
C ASP A 368 -24.96 -33.75 -27.40
N VAL A 369 -24.76 -35.02 -27.06
CA VAL A 369 -23.88 -35.41 -25.94
C VAL A 369 -22.42 -35.01 -26.22
N ILE A 370 -21.95 -35.15 -27.47
CA ILE A 370 -20.60 -34.72 -27.86
C ILE A 370 -20.47 -33.19 -27.78
N ALA A 371 -21.51 -32.43 -28.14
CA ALA A 371 -21.53 -30.98 -28.01
C ALA A 371 -21.46 -30.56 -26.53
N GLU A 372 -22.25 -31.19 -25.65
CA GLU A 372 -22.18 -30.94 -24.20
C GLU A 372 -20.80 -31.28 -23.61
N MET A 373 -20.19 -32.39 -24.03
CA MET A 373 -18.83 -32.74 -23.62
C MET A 373 -17.79 -31.73 -24.11
N ALA A 374 -17.96 -31.20 -25.33
CA ALA A 374 -17.05 -30.23 -25.89
C ALA A 374 -17.14 -28.88 -25.17
N ASP A 375 -18.35 -28.44 -24.83
CA ASP A 375 -18.57 -27.26 -23.98
C ASP A 375 -17.94 -27.45 -22.59
N GLU A 376 -18.15 -28.61 -21.96
CA GLU A 376 -17.55 -28.93 -20.65
C GLU A 376 -16.02 -29.07 -20.73
N LEU A 377 -15.43 -29.30 -21.91
CA LEU A 377 -13.98 -29.35 -22.13
C LEU A 377 -13.39 -28.03 -22.63
N ASP A 378 -14.22 -27.02 -22.91
CA ASP A 378 -13.82 -25.77 -23.59
C ASP A 378 -13.12 -26.09 -24.94
N ALA A 379 -13.65 -27.08 -25.66
CA ALA A 379 -13.11 -27.64 -26.88
C ALA A 379 -14.07 -27.45 -28.06
N ALA A 380 -13.54 -27.45 -29.29
CA ALA A 380 -14.36 -27.40 -30.50
C ALA A 380 -14.58 -28.81 -31.06
N THR A 381 -15.82 -29.14 -31.40
CA THR A 381 -16.16 -30.35 -32.15
C THR A 381 -15.81 -30.15 -33.63
N VAL A 382 -15.21 -31.17 -34.25
CA VAL A 382 -14.85 -31.14 -35.67
C VAL A 382 -15.32 -32.42 -36.33
N ASP A 383 -16.26 -32.31 -37.26
CA ASP A 383 -16.75 -33.43 -38.05
C ASP A 383 -15.70 -33.92 -39.03
N MET A 384 -15.17 -35.13 -38.79
CA MET A 384 -14.28 -35.80 -39.73
C MET A 384 -15.10 -36.58 -40.77
N ARG A 385 -15.22 -36.03 -41.98
CA ARG A 385 -15.74 -36.80 -43.13
C ARG A 385 -14.73 -37.85 -43.56
N VAL A 386 -15.03 -39.12 -43.30
CA VAL A 386 -14.22 -40.23 -43.81
C VAL A 386 -14.43 -40.32 -45.33
N ASN A 387 -13.36 -40.15 -46.09
CA ASN A 387 -13.38 -40.14 -47.54
C ASN A 387 -13.62 -41.58 -48.05
N ALA A 388 -14.70 -41.83 -48.78
CA ALA A 388 -15.17 -43.17 -49.18
C ALA A 388 -14.25 -43.93 -50.18
N GLN A 389 -13.02 -43.47 -50.41
CA GLN A 389 -12.05 -44.10 -51.33
C GLN A 389 -10.87 -44.81 -50.63
N GLN A 390 -10.98 -45.14 -49.35
CA GLN A 390 -9.97 -45.94 -48.63
C GLN A 390 -10.55 -47.24 -48.02
N GLY A 391 -11.60 -47.79 -48.62
CA GLY A 391 -12.11 -49.15 -48.34
C GLY A 391 -11.61 -50.16 -49.35
#